data_AF-A0AAD8K528-F1
#
_entry.id   AF-A0AAD8K528-F1
#
_cell.length_a   1.000
_cell.length_b   1.000
_cell.length_c   1.000
_cell.angle_alpha   90.00
_cell.angle_beta   90.00
_cell.angle_gamma   90.00
#
_symmetry.space_group_name_H-M   'P 1'
#
loop_
_entity.id
_entity.type
_entity.pdbx_description
1 polymer ?
#
loop_
_entity_poly.entity_id
_entity_poly.type
_entity_poly.pdbx_seq_one_letter_code
_entity_poly.pdbx_strand_id
1 'polypeptide(L)'
;MIVLVCKVWFSKPQIDAVFAAMTAVKYDDILLVVSETGWPSKGDENETGASLQNAAAYNGNIVKCILTCCGSLLRLNANLTVFLFCSV
;
A
#
# COMPACT_ATOMS: atom_id res chain seq x y z
N MET A 1 -15.81 -8.56 2.05
CA MET A 1 -14.33 -8.41 2.05
C MET A 1 -13.94 -8.00 0.65
N ILE A 2 -13.60 -6.72 0.43
CA ILE A 2 -13.09 -6.27 -0.86
C ILE A 2 -11.57 -6.30 -0.76
N VAL A 3 -10.98 -7.20 -1.54
CA VAL A 3 -9.54 -7.31 -1.69
C VAL A 3 -9.14 -6.31 -2.76
N LEU A 4 -8.54 -5.19 -2.36
CA LEU A 4 -7.98 -4.28 -3.35
C LEU A 4 -6.59 -4.82 -3.72
N VAL A 5 -6.48 -5.37 -4.93
CA VAL A 5 -5.19 -5.70 -5.55
C VAL A 5 -4.68 -4.41 -6.16
N CYS A 6 -3.87 -3.67 -5.42
CA CYS A 6 -3.19 -2.50 -5.94
C CYS A 6 -1.74 -2.88 -6.25
N LYS A 7 -1.45 -3.23 -7.51
CA LYS A 7 -0.08 -3.28 -8.04
C LYS A 7 0.52 -1.87 -8.19
N VAL A 8 0.37 -1.05 -7.17
CA VAL A 8 0.85 0.33 -7.13
C VAL A 8 1.50 0.62 -5.80
N TRP A 9 2.36 1.62 -5.85
CA TRP A 9 3.10 2.13 -4.71
C TRP A 9 2.20 2.61 -3.58
N PHE A 10 2.40 2.05 -2.40
CA PHE A 10 1.73 2.42 -1.18
C PHE A 10 1.93 3.90 -0.91
N SER A 11 0.88 4.67 -1.17
CA SER A 11 0.85 6.10 -0.92
C SER A 11 -0.49 6.49 -0.33
N LYS A 12 -0.43 7.42 0.62
CA LYS A 12 -1.61 7.95 1.31
C LYS A 12 -2.71 8.42 0.35
N PRO A 13 -2.41 9.18 -0.73
CA PRO A 13 -3.45 9.65 -1.66
C PRO A 13 -4.19 8.51 -2.37
N GLN A 14 -3.53 7.39 -2.66
CA GLN A 14 -4.19 6.24 -3.31
C GLN A 14 -5.16 5.55 -2.36
N ILE A 15 -4.78 5.37 -1.09
CA ILE A 15 -5.67 4.80 -0.08
C ILE A 15 -6.89 5.71 0.15
N ASP A 16 -6.66 7.02 0.26
CA ASP A 16 -7.74 8.00 0.43
C ASP A 16 -8.68 8.04 -0.79
N ALA A 17 -8.15 7.90 -2.02
CA ALA A 17 -8.95 7.82 -3.24
C ALA A 17 -9.88 6.58 -3.27
N VAL A 18 -9.38 5.43 -2.80
CA VAL A 18 -10.19 4.21 -2.70
C VAL A 18 -11.27 4.38 -1.64
N PHE A 19 -10.95 4.95 -0.48
CA PHE A 19 -11.95 5.26 0.54
C PHE A 19 -13.03 6.22 0.00
N ALA A 20 -12.64 7.27 -0.72
CA ALA A 20 -13.59 8.20 -1.33
C ALA A 20 -14.51 7.51 -2.34
N ALA A 21 -13.97 6.62 -3.17
CA ALA A 21 -14.77 5.83 -4.11
C ALA A 21 -15.76 4.91 -3.37
N MET A 22 -15.31 4.22 -2.32
CA MET A 22 -16.15 3.33 -1.50
C MET A 22 -17.28 4.08 -0.79
N THR A 23 -17.01 5.29 -0.28
CA THR A 23 -18.04 6.16 0.28
C THR A 23 -19.02 6.64 -0.78
N ALA A 24 -18.56 6.97 -1.98
CA ALA A 24 -19.45 7.38 -3.08
C ALA A 24 -20.45 6.27 -3.47
N VAL A 25 -20.05 5.00 -3.36
CA VAL A 25 -20.92 3.83 -3.60
C VAL A 25 -21.63 3.32 -2.33
N LYS A 26 -21.59 4.08 -1.22
CA LYS A 26 -22.25 3.77 0.07
C LYS A 26 -21.80 2.48 0.75
N TYR A 27 -20.54 2.10 0.56
CA TYR A 27 -19.90 0.96 1.24
C TYR A 27 -18.90 1.46 2.29
N ASP A 28 -19.40 2.25 3.24
CA ASP A 28 -18.59 2.91 4.27
C ASP A 28 -18.11 1.96 5.38
N ASP A 29 -18.71 0.78 5.52
CA ASP A 29 -18.46 -0.18 6.60
C ASP A 29 -17.53 -1.33 6.18
N ILE A 30 -17.09 -1.36 4.92
CA ILE A 30 -16.21 -2.42 4.41
C ILE A 30 -14.76 -2.17 4.85
N LEU A 31 -14.15 -3.21 5.40
CA LEU A 31 -12.71 -3.24 5.68
C LEU A 31 -11.91 -3.28 4.39
N LEU A 32 -10.97 -2.34 4.24
CA LEU A 32 -10.01 -2.31 3.16
C LEU A 32 -8.78 -3.15 3.52
N VAL A 33 -8.40 -4.03 2.61
CA VAL A 33 -7.18 -4.86 2.73
C VAL A 33 -6.32 -4.64 1.49
N VAL A 34 -5.05 -4.31 1.70
CA VAL A 34 -4.05 -4.23 0.61
C VAL A 34 -3.46 -5.62 0.44
N SER A 35 -3.81 -6.30 -0.65
CA SER A 35 -3.37 -7.69 -0.90
C SER A 35 -1.99 -7.82 -1.50
N GLU A 36 -1.51 -6.79 -2.18
CA GLU A 36 -0.21 -6.78 -2.80
C GLU A 36 0.34 -5.36 -2.72
N THR A 37 1.55 -5.22 -2.20
CA THR A 37 2.35 -4.01 -2.39
C THR A 37 3.81 -4.37 -2.23
N GLY A 38 4.67 -3.80 -3.05
CA GLY A 38 6.07 -4.17 -3.07
C GLY A 38 6.85 -3.33 -4.05
N TRP A 39 8.15 -3.56 -4.06
CA TRP A 39 9.05 -2.90 -4.97
C TRP A 39 10.01 -3.90 -5.61
N PRO A 40 10.22 -3.84 -6.93
CA PRO A 40 11.08 -4.77 -7.64
C PRO A 40 12.53 -4.67 -7.16
N SER A 41 13.10 -5.79 -6.72
CA SER A 41 14.51 -5.88 -6.31
C SER A 41 15.48 -5.87 -7.50
N LYS A 42 14.97 -6.22 -8.68
CA LYS A 42 15.68 -6.22 -9.95
C LYS A 42 14.69 -5.85 -11.08
N GLY A 43 15.14 -5.01 -12.00
CA GLY A 43 14.40 -4.64 -13.21
C GLY A 43 15.31 -4.66 -14.44
N ASP A 44 14.79 -4.24 -15.58
CA ASP A 44 15.57 -4.13 -16.82
C ASP A 44 16.56 -2.95 -16.76
N GLU A 45 17.50 -2.87 -17.71
CA GLU A 45 18.55 -1.83 -17.74
C GLU A 45 18.01 -0.39 -17.69
N ASN A 46 16.76 -0.20 -18.14
CA ASN A 46 16.08 1.09 -18.15
C ASN A 46 15.28 1.38 -16.86
N GLU A 47 15.18 0.42 -15.94
CA GLU A 47 14.43 0.52 -14.69
C GLU A 47 15.36 0.81 -13.51
N THR A 48 16.03 1.96 -13.54
CA THR A 48 16.99 2.40 -12.51
C THR A 48 16.42 2.47 -11.08
N GLY A 49 15.09 2.51 -10.95
CA GLY A 49 14.41 2.42 -9.66
C GLY A 49 14.39 1.02 -9.04
N ALA A 50 14.49 -0.04 -9.85
CA ALA A 50 14.39 -1.43 -9.42
C ALA A 50 15.74 -1.96 -8.90
N SER A 51 16.02 -1.69 -7.63
CA SER A 51 17.23 -2.12 -6.94
C SER A 51 16.92 -2.75 -5.59
N LEU A 52 17.81 -3.62 -5.13
CA LEU A 52 17.74 -4.23 -3.79
C LEU A 52 17.64 -3.18 -2.67
N GLN A 53 18.39 -2.08 -2.79
CA GLN A 53 18.40 -1.01 -1.81
C GLN A 53 17.05 -0.29 -1.76
N ASN A 54 16.46 0.05 -2.92
CA ASN A 54 15.16 0.69 -2.98
C ASN A 54 14.04 -0.24 -2.50
N ALA A 55 14.13 -1.53 -2.85
CA ALA A 55 13.16 -2.51 -2.40
C ALA A 55 13.17 -2.71 -0.88
N ALA A 56 14.36 -2.81 -0.28
CA ALA A 56 14.51 -2.88 1.17
C ALA A 56 14.01 -1.61 1.87
N ALA A 57 14.35 -0.44 1.34
CA ALA A 57 13.90 0.85 1.88
C ALA A 57 12.38 0.98 1.82
N TYR A 58 11.77 0.64 0.68
CA TYR A 58 10.32 0.67 0.50
C TYR A 58 9.59 -0.27 1.46
N ASN A 59 9.99 -1.54 1.52
CA ASN A 59 9.38 -2.53 2.42
C ASN A 59 9.54 -2.12 3.89
N GLY A 60 10.72 -1.63 4.28
CA GLY A 60 10.97 -1.12 5.63
C GLY A 60 10.10 0.09 5.98
N ASN A 61 9.92 1.02 5.03
CA ASN A 61 9.08 2.19 5.21
C ASN A 61 7.60 1.82 5.35
N ILE A 62 7.10 0.83 4.61
CA ILE A 62 5.71 0.34 4.76
C ILE A 62 5.49 -0.24 6.15
N VAL A 63 6.36 -1.15 6.60
CA VAL A 63 6.24 -1.76 7.93
C VAL A 63 6.25 -0.67 9.01
N LYS A 64 7.18 0.28 8.92
CA LYS A 64 7.25 1.41 9.85
C LYS A 64 5.96 2.23 9.80
N CYS A 65 5.44 2.54 8.61
CA CYS A 65 4.21 3.31 8.44
C CYS A 65 3.01 2.61 9.10
N ILE A 66 2.83 1.31 8.87
CA ILE A 66 1.74 0.51 9.47
C ILE A 66 1.85 0.53 10.99
N LEU A 67 3.04 0.30 11.54
CA LEU A 67 3.27 0.25 13.00
C LEU A 67 3.08 1.61 13.68
N THR A 68 3.37 2.71 12.99
CA THR A 68 3.21 4.07 13.51
C THR A 68 1.90 4.73 13.06
N CYS A 69 0.88 3.94 12.67
CA CYS A 69 -0.45 4.42 12.26
C CYS A 69 -0.44 5.47 11.12
N CYS A 70 0.48 5.37 10.14
CA CYS A 70 0.60 6.22 8.94
C CYS A 70 0.05 7.65 9.11
N GLY A 71 0.40 8.31 10.23
CA GLY A 71 0.13 9.69 10.64
C GLY A 71 -1.29 10.26 10.59
N SER A 72 -2.21 9.80 9.74
CA SER A 72 -3.38 10.61 9.37
C SER A 72 -4.30 9.99 8.31
N LEU A 73 -4.25 8.67 7.98
CA LEU A 73 -5.21 8.11 7.03
C LEU A 73 -6.61 8.59 7.44
N LEU A 74 -7.44 9.05 6.50
CA LEU A 74 -8.68 9.80 6.78
C LEU A 74 -9.59 9.12 7.82
N ARG A 75 -9.42 7.81 8.02
CA ARG A 75 -9.87 7.09 9.20
C ARG A 75 -8.73 6.87 10.21
N LEU A 76 -8.63 7.78 11.17
CA LEU A 76 -7.94 7.55 12.44
C LEU A 76 -8.46 6.20 13.00
N ASN A 77 -7.59 5.20 13.22
CA ASN A 77 -7.90 3.83 13.66
C ASN A 77 -8.40 2.80 12.64
N ALA A 78 -8.31 3.03 11.33
CA ALA A 78 -8.52 1.90 10.40
C ALA A 78 -7.37 0.88 10.55
N ASN A 79 -7.70 -0.33 11.01
CA ASN A 79 -6.76 -1.45 11.11
C ASN A 79 -6.45 -1.97 9.70
N LEU A 80 -5.50 -1.33 9.02
CA LEU A 80 -5.15 -1.63 7.63
C LEU A 80 -4.29 -2.89 7.60
N THR A 81 -4.84 -3.96 7.03
CA THR A 81 -4.06 -5.18 6.75
C THR A 81 -3.38 -5.02 5.40
N VAL A 82 -2.05 -5.21 5.38
CA VAL A 82 -1.21 -5.08 4.18
C VAL A 82 -0.39 -6.34 3.99
N PHE A 83 -0.44 -6.90 2.80
CA PHE A 83 0.37 -8.04 2.38
C PHE A 83 1.50 -7.54 1.47
N LEU A 84 2.73 -7.78 1.89
CA LEU A 84 3.93 -7.45 1.12
C LEU A 84 4.10 -8.47 -0.01
N PHE A 85 4.23 -7.97 -1.23
CA PHE A 85 4.59 -8.74 -2.41
C PHE A 85 6.09 -8.58 -2.68
N CYS A 86 6.80 -9.69 -2.82
CA CYS A 86 8.24 -9.69 -3.10
C CYS A 86 8.51 -10.49 -4.36
N SER A 87 9.04 -9.82 -5.38
CA SER A 87 9.58 -10.44 -6.59
C SER A 87 11.11 -10.47 -6.50
N VAL A 88 11.67 -11.67 -6.69
CA VAL A 88 13.11 -11.94 -6.86
C VAL A 88 13.61 -11.45 -8.21
#